data_AF-A0A1Z9BGD1-F1
#
_entry.id   AF-A0A1Z9BGD1-F1
#
_cell.length_a   1.000
_cell.length_b   1.000
_cell.length_c   1.000
_cell.angle_alpha   90.00
_cell.angle_beta   90.00
_cell.angle_gamma   90.00
#
_symmetry.space_group_name_H-M   'P 1'
#
loop_
_entity.id
_entity.type
_entity.pdbx_description
1 polymer ?
#
loop_
_entity_poly.entity_id
_entity_poly.type
_entity_poly.pdbx_seq_one_letter_code
_entity_poly.pdbx_strand_id
1 'polypeptide(L)'
;MSYAETRRIIDVDSHVIELDDFLLNAAHPDERACIPTMSEQRELAVSEEALARARQHLKRRREDPQVMARFEAALLDNRRSGWSRLGAFDREERSHTLDLLGFEKQLILPTFAFHQVDQVRQPEAKEVCTRVLNRAMGAFCSEDPRLYAIGYVPLALGPEKSAALIEEAFEDGCYSVMVDTNQPDPTARSFSHADYDDAWNRFTEHDRPFIIHVAVNGQYQAVSPSFQNNGQPMMELGGDAATTPLGLIAIKNSAELFLSAMIFDGVFQRHPRLRCISMEHGAFWLPAWLKGLDFAAQSLRHINPMDQAPSEIARQHIRVSPFAGEPVGWIIENVGPEMLVFASDYPHPEGTSDPIRKFEATMTECDDVTRKAFYYDNMAQWMGLSQ
;
A
#
# COMPACT_ATOMS: atom_id res chain seq x y z
N MET A 1 -13.52 4.61 25.22
CA MET A 1 -12.08 4.42 24.92
C MET A 1 -11.99 4.02 23.47
N SER A 2 -11.02 4.55 22.74
CA SER A 2 -10.77 4.15 21.35
C SER A 2 -10.29 2.69 21.29
N TYR A 3 -10.30 2.11 20.09
CA TYR A 3 -9.81 0.75 19.86
C TYR A 3 -8.32 0.57 20.20
N ALA A 4 -7.48 1.57 19.93
CA ALA A 4 -6.05 1.55 20.27
C ALA A 4 -5.77 1.63 21.78
N GLU A 5 -6.77 1.99 22.59
CA GLU A 5 -6.66 2.20 24.04
C GLU A 5 -5.58 3.23 24.38
N THR A 6 -4.44 2.80 24.91
CA THR A 6 -3.29 3.66 25.29
C THR A 6 -2.14 3.59 24.29
N ARG A 7 -2.25 2.78 23.23
CA ARG A 7 -1.21 2.61 22.22
C ARG A 7 -1.16 3.84 21.32
N ARG A 8 0.04 4.31 21.04
CA ARG A 8 0.30 5.24 19.93
C ARG A 8 0.49 4.40 18.69
N ILE A 9 -0.25 4.67 17.63
CA ILE A 9 -0.23 3.87 16.40
C ILE A 9 -0.13 4.80 15.19
N ILE A 10 0.80 4.50 14.29
CA ILE A 10 0.78 4.98 12.91
C ILE A 10 0.40 3.77 12.04
N ASP A 11 -0.74 3.88 11.38
CA ASP A 11 -1.23 2.86 10.46
C ASP A 11 -0.70 3.14 9.06
N VAL A 12 0.22 2.31 8.57
CA VAL A 12 0.84 2.56 7.26
C VAL A 12 -0.01 2.10 6.08
N ASP A 13 -1.08 1.37 6.33
CA ASP A 13 -1.81 0.66 5.28
C ASP A 13 -3.30 0.61 5.58
N SER A 14 -4.04 1.41 4.82
CA SER A 14 -5.49 1.51 4.88
C SER A 14 -6.00 2.13 3.58
N HIS A 15 -7.29 1.98 3.30
CA HIS A 15 -7.81 2.24 1.96
C HIS A 15 -9.06 3.12 1.94
N VAL A 16 -9.25 3.84 0.84
CA VAL A 16 -10.56 4.37 0.45
C VAL A 16 -11.27 3.35 -0.42
N ILE A 17 -12.55 3.09 -0.15
CA ILE A 17 -13.40 2.26 -1.00
C ILE A 17 -14.25 3.18 -1.86
N GLU A 18 -13.63 3.75 -2.89
CA GLU A 18 -14.15 4.89 -3.64
C GLU A 18 -15.52 4.61 -4.26
N LEU A 19 -16.31 5.66 -4.42
CA LEU A 19 -17.54 5.61 -5.20
C LEU A 19 -17.24 5.92 -6.67
N ASP A 20 -18.16 5.59 -7.56
CA ASP A 20 -18.04 5.71 -9.02
C ASP A 20 -17.82 7.15 -9.53
N ASP A 21 -18.09 8.16 -8.70
CA ASP A 21 -17.88 9.58 -8.99
C ASP A 21 -16.55 10.14 -8.46
N PHE A 22 -15.72 9.34 -7.77
CA PHE A 22 -14.52 9.82 -7.07
C PHE A 22 -13.53 10.56 -7.99
N LEU A 23 -13.14 9.95 -9.11
CA LEU A 23 -12.24 10.57 -10.07
C LEU A 23 -12.90 11.77 -10.78
N LEU A 24 -14.17 11.64 -11.16
CA LEU A 24 -14.93 12.69 -11.86
C LEU A 24 -15.09 13.97 -11.03
N ASN A 25 -15.18 13.82 -9.70
CA ASN A 25 -15.27 14.93 -8.75
C ASN A 25 -13.95 15.71 -8.65
N ALA A 26 -12.81 15.08 -8.91
CA ALA A 26 -11.48 15.73 -8.92
C ALA A 26 -11.03 16.19 -10.33
N ALA A 27 -11.66 15.69 -11.38
CA ALA A 27 -11.28 15.97 -12.77
C ALA A 27 -11.71 17.36 -13.26
N HIS A 28 -10.80 18.04 -13.96
CA HIS A 28 -11.14 19.19 -14.78
C HIS A 28 -12.01 18.79 -15.97
N PRO A 29 -12.82 19.72 -16.54
CA PRO A 29 -13.78 19.38 -17.59
C PRO A 29 -13.19 18.71 -18.84
N ASP A 30 -11.96 19.07 -19.21
CA ASP A 30 -11.19 18.54 -20.34
C ASP A 30 -10.56 17.17 -20.05
N GLU A 31 -10.28 16.85 -18.78
CA GLU A 31 -9.72 15.56 -18.35
C GLU A 31 -10.77 14.44 -18.32
N ARG A 32 -12.06 14.77 -18.15
CA ARG A 32 -13.15 13.78 -17.96
C ARG A 32 -13.30 12.78 -19.08
N ALA A 33 -12.96 13.16 -20.32
CA ALA A 33 -13.05 12.26 -21.47
C ALA A 33 -12.01 11.13 -21.43
N CYS A 34 -10.94 11.27 -20.64
CA CYS A 34 -9.91 10.25 -20.49
C CYS A 34 -10.25 9.21 -19.42
N ILE A 35 -11.19 9.51 -18.52
CA ILE A 35 -11.49 8.70 -17.34
C ILE A 35 -12.48 7.60 -17.74
N PRO A 36 -12.09 6.30 -17.69
CA PRO A 36 -13.03 5.22 -17.90
C PRO A 36 -14.04 5.15 -16.76
N THR A 37 -15.22 4.58 -17.01
CA THR A 37 -16.19 4.36 -15.94
C THR A 37 -15.70 3.30 -14.97
N MET A 38 -16.03 3.43 -13.67
CA MET A 38 -15.64 2.45 -12.66
C MET A 38 -16.10 1.03 -13.01
N SER A 39 -17.28 0.88 -13.59
CA SER A 39 -17.85 -0.40 -14.02
C SER A 39 -17.10 -1.11 -15.15
N GLU A 40 -16.25 -0.40 -15.92
CA GLU A 40 -15.48 -1.00 -17.01
C GLU A 40 -14.23 -1.75 -16.53
N GLN A 41 -13.84 -1.59 -15.25
CA GLN A 41 -12.66 -2.24 -14.70
C GLN A 41 -12.79 -3.75 -14.61
N ARG A 42 -11.65 -4.43 -14.71
CA ARG A 42 -11.58 -5.90 -14.87
C ARG A 42 -11.04 -6.63 -13.65
N GLU A 43 -10.29 -5.94 -12.80
CA GLU A 43 -9.64 -6.54 -11.64
C GLU A 43 -10.62 -6.69 -10.47
N LEU A 44 -11.33 -5.60 -10.11
CA LEU A 44 -12.33 -5.63 -9.03
C LEU A 44 -13.76 -5.45 -9.54
N ALA A 45 -14.62 -6.40 -9.18
CA ALA A 45 -16.03 -6.35 -9.53
C ALA A 45 -16.74 -5.16 -8.86
N VAL A 46 -17.50 -4.39 -9.66
CA VAL A 46 -18.27 -3.24 -9.19
C VAL A 46 -19.75 -3.59 -9.18
N SER A 47 -20.40 -3.40 -8.03
CA SER A 47 -21.83 -3.61 -7.90
C SER A 47 -22.54 -2.26 -7.80
N GLU A 48 -23.31 -1.90 -8.83
CA GLU A 48 -24.17 -0.71 -8.81
C GLU A 48 -25.14 -0.72 -7.62
N GLU A 49 -25.66 -1.89 -7.26
CA GLU A 49 -26.52 -2.06 -6.10
C GLU A 49 -25.77 -1.76 -4.79
N ALA A 50 -24.51 -2.21 -4.67
CA ALA A 50 -23.68 -1.91 -3.51
C ALA A 50 -23.36 -0.42 -3.41
N LEU A 51 -23.03 0.25 -4.52
CA LEU A 51 -22.81 1.69 -4.58
C LEU A 51 -24.05 2.49 -4.17
N ALA A 52 -25.23 2.13 -4.71
CA ALA A 52 -26.49 2.78 -4.35
C ALA A 52 -26.81 2.60 -2.85
N ARG A 53 -26.58 1.39 -2.33
CA ARG A 53 -26.76 1.08 -0.90
C ARG A 53 -25.77 1.85 -0.02
N ALA A 54 -24.52 2.02 -0.47
CA ALA A 54 -23.50 2.79 0.22
C ALA A 54 -23.94 4.25 0.40
N ARG A 55 -24.41 4.88 -0.67
CA ARG A 55 -24.95 6.25 -0.66
C ARG A 55 -26.17 6.37 0.27
N GLN A 56 -27.08 5.41 0.21
CA GLN A 56 -28.25 5.38 1.11
C GLN A 56 -27.83 5.23 2.59
N HIS A 57 -26.85 4.37 2.88
CA HIS A 57 -26.34 4.18 4.23
C HIS A 57 -25.66 5.44 4.77
N LEU A 58 -24.83 6.12 3.97
CA LEU A 58 -24.24 7.41 4.33
C LEU A 58 -25.32 8.43 4.70
N LYS A 59 -26.34 8.60 3.84
CA LYS A 59 -27.47 9.51 4.12
C LYS A 59 -28.15 9.19 5.46
N ARG A 60 -28.46 7.91 5.70
CA ARG A 60 -29.11 7.47 6.94
C ARG A 60 -28.24 7.68 8.18
N ARG A 61 -26.92 7.46 8.09
CA ARG A 61 -25.99 7.72 9.20
C ARG A 61 -25.90 9.20 9.55
N ARG A 62 -26.02 10.10 8.56
CA ARG A 62 -26.09 11.56 8.77
C ARG A 62 -27.40 12.02 9.43
N GLU A 63 -28.51 11.35 9.15
CA GLU A 63 -29.84 11.76 9.61
C GLU A 63 -30.25 11.11 10.96
N ASP A 64 -29.73 9.92 11.28
CA ASP A 64 -30.13 9.15 12.47
C ASP A 64 -28.92 8.70 13.32
N PRO A 65 -28.70 9.31 14.50
CA PRO A 65 -27.62 8.92 15.41
C PRO A 65 -27.67 7.46 15.88
N GLN A 66 -28.85 6.83 15.94
CA GLN A 66 -28.95 5.42 16.31
C GLN A 66 -28.42 4.51 15.19
N VAL A 67 -28.55 4.94 13.93
CA VAL A 67 -27.93 4.23 12.80
C VAL A 67 -26.42 4.39 12.89
N MET A 68 -25.89 5.60 13.11
CA MET A 68 -24.45 5.82 13.29
C MET A 68 -23.87 4.91 14.38
N ALA A 69 -24.47 4.90 15.58
CA ALA A 69 -24.02 4.08 16.71
C ALA A 69 -23.94 2.57 16.38
N ARG A 70 -24.79 2.05 15.49
CA ARG A 70 -24.71 0.64 15.04
C ARG A 70 -23.51 0.38 14.14
N PHE A 71 -23.08 1.36 13.33
CA PHE A 71 -21.88 1.25 12.51
C PHE A 71 -20.62 1.42 13.37
N GLU A 72 -20.64 2.31 14.37
CA GLU A 72 -19.55 2.43 15.36
C GLU A 72 -19.36 1.11 16.14
N ALA A 73 -20.45 0.51 16.62
CA ALA A 73 -20.39 -0.79 17.30
C ALA A 73 -19.92 -1.95 16.38
N ALA A 74 -20.01 -1.76 15.06
CA ALA A 74 -19.56 -2.71 14.05
C ALA A 74 -18.27 -2.25 13.34
N LEU A 75 -17.53 -1.30 13.91
CA LEU A 75 -16.34 -0.70 13.31
C LEU A 75 -15.34 -1.76 12.81
N LEU A 76 -15.19 -2.82 13.59
CA LEU A 76 -14.27 -3.91 13.39
C LEU A 76 -14.88 -5.13 12.65
N ASP A 77 -16.15 -5.08 12.26
CA ASP A 77 -16.80 -6.15 11.51
C ASP A 77 -16.39 -6.10 10.03
N ASN A 78 -15.42 -6.93 9.64
CA ASN A 78 -14.88 -7.03 8.28
C ASN A 78 -15.65 -8.01 7.38
N ARG A 79 -16.71 -8.65 7.87
CA ARG A 79 -17.56 -9.56 7.07
C ARG A 79 -18.50 -8.81 6.12
N ARG A 80 -18.56 -7.49 6.24
CA ARG A 80 -19.41 -6.62 5.42
C ARG A 80 -18.62 -6.14 4.21
N SER A 81 -19.33 -5.81 3.13
CA SER A 81 -18.72 -5.11 1.99
C SER A 81 -17.94 -3.86 2.44
N GLY A 82 -16.81 -3.58 1.80
CA GLY A 82 -15.99 -2.39 2.05
C GLY A 82 -16.80 -1.09 2.06
N TRP A 83 -17.71 -0.91 1.08
CA TRP A 83 -18.60 0.26 1.02
C TRP A 83 -19.63 0.35 2.17
N SER A 84 -19.77 -0.69 2.99
CA SER A 84 -20.61 -0.67 4.20
C SER A 84 -19.81 -0.37 5.47
N ARG A 85 -18.51 -0.11 5.37
CA ARG A 85 -17.63 0.19 6.50
C ARG A 85 -17.61 1.70 6.75
N LEU A 86 -17.44 2.10 8.00
CA LEU A 86 -17.55 3.50 8.42
C LEU A 86 -16.34 4.30 7.91
N GLY A 87 -16.57 5.45 7.27
CA GLY A 87 -15.46 6.23 6.72
C GLY A 87 -14.76 5.59 5.52
N ALA A 88 -15.37 4.60 4.88
CA ALA A 88 -14.78 3.92 3.73
C ALA A 88 -14.54 4.88 2.55
N PHE A 89 -15.42 5.86 2.30
CA PHE A 89 -15.36 6.77 1.16
C PHE A 89 -15.76 8.21 1.45
N ASP A 90 -16.19 8.49 2.67
CA ASP A 90 -16.56 9.84 3.09
C ASP A 90 -15.49 10.36 4.06
N ARG A 91 -14.92 11.53 3.74
CA ARG A 91 -13.77 12.09 4.47
C ARG A 91 -14.10 12.50 5.91
N GLU A 92 -15.32 13.00 6.15
CA GLU A 92 -15.77 13.37 7.49
C GLU A 92 -15.95 12.10 8.33
N GLU A 93 -16.61 11.08 7.76
CA GLU A 93 -16.73 9.78 8.43
C GLU A 93 -15.36 9.10 8.63
N ARG A 94 -14.39 9.28 7.73
CA ARG A 94 -13.03 8.76 7.92
C ARG A 94 -12.34 9.40 9.12
N SER A 95 -12.48 10.71 9.29
CA SER A 95 -11.93 11.44 10.43
C SER A 95 -12.55 10.94 11.75
N HIS A 96 -13.87 10.74 11.77
CA HIS A 96 -14.58 10.14 12.91
C HIS A 96 -14.15 8.68 13.16
N THR A 97 -14.01 7.88 12.10
CA THR A 97 -13.46 6.51 12.20
C THR A 97 -12.09 6.52 12.86
N LEU A 98 -11.23 7.50 12.55
CA LEU A 98 -9.91 7.60 13.17
C LEU A 98 -9.98 7.94 14.66
N ASP A 99 -10.97 8.73 15.10
CA ASP A 99 -11.24 8.98 16.53
C ASP A 99 -11.63 7.69 17.27
N LEU A 100 -12.46 6.86 16.64
CA LEU A 100 -12.89 5.57 17.18
C LEU A 100 -11.75 4.55 17.21
N LEU A 101 -10.93 4.50 16.15
CA LEU A 101 -9.75 3.65 16.09
C LEU A 101 -8.69 4.11 17.10
N GLY A 102 -8.50 5.41 17.25
CA GLY A 102 -7.47 6.00 18.11
C GLY A 102 -6.07 5.97 17.51
N PHE A 103 -5.94 5.80 16.20
CA PHE A 103 -4.63 5.88 15.53
C PHE A 103 -4.23 7.35 15.37
N GLU A 104 -2.96 7.66 15.58
CA GLU A 104 -2.48 9.05 15.50
C GLU A 104 -2.35 9.54 14.06
N LYS A 105 -1.99 8.62 13.16
CA LYS A 105 -1.82 8.87 11.73
C LYS A 105 -2.20 7.63 10.95
N GLN A 106 -2.70 7.83 9.74
CA GLN A 106 -3.08 6.77 8.83
C GLN A 106 -2.67 7.14 7.40
N LEU A 107 -1.94 6.24 6.73
CA LEU A 107 -1.68 6.32 5.30
C LEU A 107 -2.88 5.71 4.56
N ILE A 108 -3.36 6.44 3.56
CA ILE A 108 -4.63 6.17 2.89
C ILE A 108 -4.35 5.91 1.41
N LEU A 109 -4.57 4.68 0.97
CA LEU A 109 -4.38 4.19 -0.38
C LEU A 109 -5.70 4.15 -1.16
N PRO A 110 -5.66 4.30 -2.50
CA PRO A 110 -6.81 4.05 -3.36
C PRO A 110 -7.05 2.55 -3.54
N THR A 111 -8.29 2.16 -3.82
CA THR A 111 -8.66 0.78 -4.17
C THR A 111 -9.27 0.71 -5.57
N PHE A 112 -10.55 1.07 -5.70
CA PHE A 112 -11.26 0.99 -6.97
C PHE A 112 -10.86 2.09 -7.95
N ALA A 113 -10.49 3.27 -7.45
CA ALA A 113 -10.00 4.34 -8.32
C ALA A 113 -8.61 4.01 -8.89
N PHE A 114 -7.78 3.27 -8.15
CA PHE A 114 -6.51 2.76 -8.68
C PHE A 114 -6.74 1.83 -9.87
N HIS A 115 -7.58 0.80 -9.72
CA HIS A 115 -7.88 -0.16 -10.80
C HIS A 115 -8.50 0.49 -12.03
N GLN A 116 -9.32 1.54 -11.85
CA GLN A 116 -9.80 2.38 -12.94
C GLN A 116 -8.68 3.03 -13.75
N VAL A 117 -7.65 3.54 -13.07
CA VAL A 117 -6.49 4.15 -13.72
C VAL A 117 -5.57 3.08 -14.30
N ASP A 118 -5.29 1.99 -13.59
CA ASP A 118 -4.33 0.95 -14.01
C ASP A 118 -4.75 0.23 -15.30
N GLN A 119 -6.03 0.02 -15.51
CA GLN A 119 -6.49 -0.61 -16.76
C GLN A 119 -6.29 0.24 -18.02
N VAL A 120 -6.13 1.57 -17.90
CA VAL A 120 -5.97 2.48 -19.04
C VAL A 120 -4.71 2.11 -19.81
N ARG A 121 -4.80 1.93 -21.14
CA ARG A 121 -3.66 1.50 -21.97
C ARG A 121 -3.03 2.61 -22.79
N GLN A 122 -3.80 3.63 -23.17
CA GLN A 122 -3.27 4.75 -23.94
C GLN A 122 -2.39 5.62 -23.04
N PRO A 123 -1.11 5.85 -23.37
CA PRO A 123 -0.17 6.58 -22.49
C PRO A 123 -0.64 7.99 -22.11
N GLU A 124 -1.21 8.75 -23.05
CA GLU A 124 -1.69 10.11 -22.78
C GLU A 124 -2.88 10.10 -21.82
N ALA A 125 -3.83 9.17 -22.03
CA ALA A 125 -4.98 9.03 -21.14
C ALA A 125 -4.57 8.51 -19.76
N LYS A 126 -3.59 7.59 -19.69
CA LYS A 126 -3.00 7.10 -18.44
C LYS A 126 -2.43 8.25 -17.63
N GLU A 127 -1.63 9.10 -18.29
CA GLU A 127 -0.99 10.26 -17.66
C GLU A 127 -2.05 11.20 -17.04
N VAL A 128 -3.12 11.52 -17.78
CA VAL A 128 -4.24 12.32 -17.27
C VAL A 128 -4.95 11.64 -16.09
N CYS A 129 -5.28 10.37 -16.22
CA CYS A 129 -5.95 9.61 -15.17
C CYS A 129 -5.11 9.52 -13.89
N THR A 130 -3.79 9.37 -14.03
CA THR A 130 -2.85 9.39 -12.90
C THR A 130 -2.89 10.72 -12.15
N ARG A 131 -2.84 11.86 -12.86
CA ARG A 131 -2.98 13.19 -12.24
C ARG A 131 -4.30 13.31 -11.47
N VAL A 132 -5.40 12.92 -12.11
CA VAL A 132 -6.73 13.00 -11.49
C VAL A 132 -6.82 12.13 -10.23
N LEU A 133 -6.27 10.92 -10.25
CA LEU A 133 -6.23 10.04 -9.07
C LEU A 133 -5.45 10.68 -7.93
N ASN A 134 -4.25 11.21 -8.20
CA ASN A 134 -3.42 11.82 -7.17
C ASN A 134 -4.09 13.06 -6.56
N ARG A 135 -4.68 13.93 -7.39
CA ARG A 135 -5.49 15.05 -6.96
C ARG A 135 -6.69 14.63 -6.11
N ALA A 136 -7.39 13.55 -6.50
CA ALA A 136 -8.52 13.02 -5.76
C ALA A 136 -8.11 12.50 -4.37
N MET A 137 -6.98 11.79 -4.29
CA MET A 137 -6.44 11.28 -3.02
C MET A 137 -5.98 12.41 -2.10
N GLY A 138 -5.22 13.37 -2.62
CA GLY A 138 -4.82 14.57 -1.87
C GLY A 138 -6.03 15.34 -1.35
N ALA A 139 -7.04 15.55 -2.20
CA ALA A 139 -8.29 16.19 -1.81
C ALA A 139 -9.01 15.40 -0.69
N PHE A 140 -9.07 14.07 -0.77
CA PHE A 140 -9.72 13.23 0.25
C PHE A 140 -9.11 13.40 1.64
N CYS A 141 -7.78 13.50 1.73
CA CYS A 141 -7.06 13.60 3.01
C CYS A 141 -6.88 15.04 3.53
N SER A 142 -7.18 16.06 2.70
CA SER A 142 -6.82 17.46 2.97
C SER A 142 -7.43 18.10 4.24
N GLU A 143 -8.53 17.57 4.76
CA GLU A 143 -9.27 18.18 5.88
C GLU A 143 -8.84 17.66 7.27
N ASP A 144 -8.08 16.57 7.33
CA ASP A 144 -7.59 15.99 8.59
C ASP A 144 -6.07 15.73 8.51
N PRO A 145 -5.24 16.44 9.30
CA PRO A 145 -3.77 16.32 9.24
C PRO A 145 -3.22 14.96 9.73
N ARG A 146 -4.10 14.07 10.22
CA ARG A 146 -3.78 12.68 10.55
C ARG A 146 -3.82 11.76 9.33
N LEU A 147 -4.46 12.17 8.24
CA LEU A 147 -4.60 11.38 7.02
C LEU A 147 -3.49 11.73 6.02
N TYR A 148 -2.79 10.72 5.52
CA TYR A 148 -1.68 10.87 4.58
C TYR A 148 -2.05 10.18 3.28
N ALA A 149 -2.38 10.97 2.25
CA ALA A 149 -2.76 10.44 0.94
C ALA A 149 -1.59 9.72 0.26
N ILE A 150 -1.85 8.51 -0.21
CA ILE A 150 -0.94 7.75 -1.07
C ILE A 150 -1.52 7.73 -2.47
N GLY A 151 -0.82 8.31 -3.43
CA GLY A 151 -1.19 8.28 -4.84
C GLY A 151 -0.64 7.07 -5.58
N TYR A 152 -0.65 7.11 -6.90
CA TYR A 152 -0.02 6.11 -7.78
C TYR A 152 0.71 6.81 -8.91
N VAL A 153 1.90 6.32 -9.27
CA VAL A 153 2.60 6.74 -10.49
C VAL A 153 3.08 5.50 -11.26
N PRO A 154 2.61 5.31 -12.51
CA PRO A 154 3.10 4.25 -13.37
C PRO A 154 4.52 4.58 -13.83
N LEU A 155 5.50 3.76 -13.43
CA LEU A 155 6.89 3.92 -13.88
C LEU A 155 7.03 3.56 -15.37
N ALA A 156 6.11 2.73 -15.88
CA ALA A 156 6.08 2.34 -17.30
C ALA A 156 5.81 3.50 -18.28
N LEU A 157 5.36 4.67 -17.82
CA LEU A 157 5.28 5.88 -18.66
C LEU A 157 6.65 6.45 -19.05
N GLY A 158 7.72 5.97 -18.40
CA GLY A 158 9.10 6.32 -18.68
C GLY A 158 9.64 7.36 -17.70
N PRO A 159 10.99 7.47 -17.59
CA PRO A 159 11.62 8.12 -16.45
C PRO A 159 11.25 9.60 -16.27
N GLU A 160 11.28 10.38 -17.35
CA GLU A 160 10.96 11.83 -17.31
C GLU A 160 9.52 12.09 -16.87
N LYS A 161 8.57 11.34 -17.45
CA LYS A 161 7.14 11.49 -17.13
C LYS A 161 6.84 11.05 -15.70
N SER A 162 7.40 9.92 -15.28
CA SER A 162 7.19 9.42 -13.92
C SER A 162 7.78 10.39 -12.88
N ALA A 163 8.95 10.96 -13.12
CA ALA A 163 9.54 11.98 -12.24
C ALA A 163 8.65 13.24 -12.13
N ALA A 164 8.08 13.71 -13.25
CA ALA A 164 7.15 14.83 -13.24
C ALA A 164 5.86 14.51 -12.47
N LEU A 165 5.26 13.34 -12.72
CA LEU A 165 4.03 12.91 -12.04
C LEU A 165 4.22 12.69 -10.53
N ILE A 166 5.40 12.26 -10.08
CA ILE A 166 5.71 12.16 -8.64
C ILE A 166 5.72 13.53 -8.01
N GLU A 167 6.38 14.52 -8.65
CA GLU A 167 6.41 15.89 -8.13
C GLU A 167 5.01 16.50 -8.08
N GLU A 168 4.25 16.39 -9.17
CA GLU A 168 2.86 16.87 -9.25
C GLU A 168 1.97 16.20 -8.17
N ALA A 169 2.17 14.90 -7.88
CA ALA A 169 1.42 14.22 -6.83
C ALA A 169 1.70 14.82 -5.45
N PHE A 170 2.95 15.20 -5.15
CA PHE A 170 3.29 15.86 -3.89
C PHE A 170 2.69 17.27 -3.82
N GLU A 171 2.69 18.01 -4.92
CA GLU A 171 2.03 19.33 -5.02
C GLU A 171 0.51 19.23 -4.83
N ASP A 172 -0.11 18.16 -5.32
CA ASP A 172 -1.53 17.84 -5.15
C ASP A 172 -1.90 17.34 -3.73
N GLY A 173 -0.91 17.19 -2.85
CA GLY A 173 -1.11 16.87 -1.44
C GLY A 173 -0.95 15.39 -1.08
N CYS A 174 -0.43 14.55 -1.98
CA CYS A 174 -0.01 13.20 -1.63
C CYS A 174 1.22 13.24 -0.72
N TYR A 175 1.23 12.43 0.34
CA TYR A 175 2.41 12.18 1.15
C TYR A 175 3.43 11.33 0.41
N SER A 176 2.96 10.33 -0.33
CA SER A 176 3.79 9.52 -1.22
C SER A 176 2.95 8.91 -2.35
N VAL A 177 3.56 8.10 -3.21
CA VAL A 177 2.89 7.35 -4.27
C VAL A 177 3.35 5.90 -4.31
N MET A 178 2.43 5.03 -4.71
CA MET A 178 2.74 3.67 -5.12
C MET A 178 3.41 3.65 -6.50
N VAL A 179 4.32 2.71 -6.71
CA VAL A 179 5.01 2.50 -7.99
C VAL A 179 4.94 1.04 -8.42
N ASP A 180 5.00 0.81 -9.73
CA ASP A 180 5.05 -0.54 -10.30
C ASP A 180 6.34 -1.27 -9.87
N THR A 181 6.20 -2.54 -9.49
CA THR A 181 7.36 -3.41 -9.15
C THR A 181 7.92 -4.18 -10.35
N ASN A 182 7.28 -4.10 -11.52
CA ASN A 182 7.71 -4.80 -12.72
C ASN A 182 7.53 -3.95 -13.98
N GLN A 183 8.54 -3.95 -14.86
CA GLN A 183 8.46 -3.35 -16.18
C GLN A 183 7.79 -4.35 -17.13
N PRO A 184 6.56 -4.09 -17.63
CA PRO A 184 5.85 -5.03 -18.51
C PRO A 184 6.51 -5.21 -19.88
N ASP A 185 7.28 -4.23 -20.38
CA ASP A 185 8.04 -4.36 -21.63
C ASP A 185 9.49 -4.83 -21.33
N PRO A 186 9.86 -6.08 -21.68
CA PRO A 186 11.21 -6.59 -21.40
C PRO A 186 12.33 -5.89 -22.18
N THR A 187 11.99 -5.04 -23.16
CA THR A 187 12.95 -4.23 -23.91
C THR A 187 13.10 -2.82 -23.35
N ALA A 188 12.19 -2.40 -22.47
CA ALA A 188 12.27 -1.11 -21.79
C ALA A 188 13.31 -1.13 -20.66
N ARG A 189 13.69 0.06 -20.22
CA ARG A 189 14.62 0.23 -19.10
C ARG A 189 13.97 -0.31 -17.83
N SER A 190 14.73 -1.12 -17.08
CA SER A 190 14.38 -1.50 -15.71
C SER A 190 14.16 -0.24 -14.86
N PHE A 191 13.26 -0.29 -13.89
CA PHE A 191 13.03 0.81 -12.96
C PHE A 191 14.22 1.07 -12.03
N SER A 192 15.15 0.11 -11.92
CA SER A 192 16.44 0.26 -11.25
C SER A 192 17.51 0.95 -12.11
N HIS A 193 17.25 1.16 -13.40
CA HIS A 193 18.17 1.82 -14.33
C HIS A 193 18.39 3.28 -13.93
N ALA A 194 19.61 3.79 -14.13
CA ALA A 194 20.01 5.15 -13.71
C ALA A 194 19.18 6.28 -14.35
N ASP A 195 18.48 6.02 -15.46
CA ASP A 195 17.58 7.04 -16.03
C ASP A 195 16.38 7.34 -15.12
N TYR A 196 16.00 6.42 -14.23
CA TYR A 196 14.97 6.66 -13.21
C TYR A 196 15.51 7.37 -11.96
N ASP A 197 16.81 7.74 -11.92
CA ASP A 197 17.39 8.41 -10.75
C ASP A 197 16.67 9.73 -10.43
N ASP A 198 16.19 10.46 -11.43
CA ASP A 198 15.39 11.68 -11.19
C ASP A 198 14.05 11.39 -10.52
N ALA A 199 13.40 10.27 -10.87
CA ALA A 199 12.16 9.84 -10.21
C ALA A 199 12.44 9.45 -8.75
N TRP A 200 13.54 8.73 -8.49
CA TRP A 200 13.96 8.37 -7.13
C TRP A 200 14.38 9.59 -6.30
N ASN A 201 15.02 10.57 -6.93
CA ASN A 201 15.43 11.82 -6.29
C ASN A 201 14.24 12.57 -5.70
N ARG A 202 13.07 12.61 -6.39
CA ARG A 202 11.86 13.29 -5.87
C ARG A 202 11.49 12.81 -4.47
N PHE A 203 11.50 11.50 -4.23
CA PHE A 203 11.24 10.96 -2.90
C PHE A 203 12.27 11.44 -1.86
N THR A 204 13.55 11.51 -2.21
CA THR A 204 14.61 11.96 -1.29
C THR A 204 14.65 13.47 -1.07
N GLU A 205 14.19 14.27 -2.04
CA GLU A 205 14.07 15.72 -1.97
C GLU A 205 12.93 16.14 -1.03
N HIS A 206 11.83 15.39 -1.07
CA HIS A 206 10.66 15.59 -0.20
C HIS A 206 10.72 14.83 1.13
N ASP A 207 11.78 14.05 1.36
CA ASP A 207 11.94 13.16 2.52
C ASP A 207 10.74 12.22 2.70
N ARG A 208 10.36 11.53 1.63
CA ARG A 208 9.25 10.56 1.58
C ARG A 208 9.73 9.17 1.16
N PRO A 209 9.15 8.09 1.69
CA PRO A 209 9.41 6.75 1.16
C PRO A 209 8.56 6.51 -0.09
N PHE A 210 9.06 5.81 -1.12
CA PHE A 210 8.18 5.26 -2.15
C PHE A 210 7.43 4.04 -1.60
N ILE A 211 6.27 3.72 -2.20
CA ILE A 211 5.41 2.63 -1.73
C ILE A 211 5.35 1.53 -2.78
N ILE A 212 5.44 0.27 -2.34
CA ILE A 212 5.06 -0.89 -3.17
C ILE A 212 3.92 -1.62 -2.47
N HIS A 213 2.88 -1.93 -3.23
CA HIS A 213 1.66 -2.56 -2.75
C HIS A 213 1.33 -3.77 -3.63
N VAL A 214 0.71 -4.81 -3.08
CA VAL A 214 0.44 -6.07 -3.80
C VAL A 214 -0.36 -5.88 -5.09
N ALA A 215 -1.32 -4.94 -5.06
CA ALA A 215 -2.14 -4.55 -6.20
C ALA A 215 -1.32 -3.91 -7.35
N VAL A 216 -0.16 -3.31 -7.04
CA VAL A 216 0.67 -2.53 -7.97
C VAL A 216 1.90 -3.34 -8.41
N ASN A 217 1.65 -4.40 -9.17
CA ASN A 217 2.68 -5.39 -9.52
C ASN A 217 3.16 -5.33 -10.98
N GLY A 218 2.69 -4.36 -11.79
CA GLY A 218 3.13 -4.20 -13.18
C GLY A 218 2.80 -5.41 -14.07
N GLN A 219 1.63 -6.04 -13.85
CA GLN A 219 1.14 -7.24 -14.56
C GLN A 219 1.97 -8.50 -14.29
N TYR A 220 2.69 -8.54 -13.18
CA TYR A 220 3.50 -9.68 -12.79
C TYR A 220 2.62 -10.87 -12.41
N GLN A 221 2.77 -11.98 -13.12
CA GLN A 221 2.09 -13.24 -12.81
C GLN A 221 3.01 -14.14 -11.96
N ALA A 222 2.92 -13.99 -10.63
CA ALA A 222 3.75 -14.73 -9.69
C ALA A 222 3.54 -16.26 -9.74
N VAL A 223 2.30 -16.68 -10.04
CA VAL A 223 1.93 -18.09 -10.13
C VAL A 223 1.70 -18.43 -11.60
N SER A 224 2.51 -19.37 -12.12
CA SER A 224 2.31 -19.88 -13.48
C SER A 224 0.88 -20.41 -13.67
N PRO A 225 0.19 -20.07 -14.77
CA PRO A 225 -1.14 -20.62 -15.09
C PRO A 225 -1.19 -22.15 -15.11
N SER A 226 -0.05 -22.82 -15.32
CA SER A 226 0.03 -24.29 -15.27
C SER A 226 -0.39 -24.88 -13.92
N PHE A 227 -0.30 -24.13 -12.82
CA PHE A 227 -0.74 -24.58 -11.50
C PHE A 227 -2.25 -24.46 -11.27
N GLN A 228 -2.98 -23.73 -12.12
CA GLN A 228 -4.44 -23.57 -12.01
C GLN A 228 -5.19 -24.78 -12.56
N ASN A 229 -4.61 -25.50 -13.53
CA ASN A 229 -5.18 -26.75 -14.05
C ASN A 229 -4.81 -27.95 -13.15
N ASN A 230 -5.23 -27.91 -11.89
CA ASN A 230 -4.91 -28.92 -10.87
C ASN A 230 -6.15 -29.71 -10.39
N GLY A 231 -7.31 -29.48 -11.00
CA GLY A 231 -8.57 -30.14 -10.67
C GLY A 231 -9.27 -29.64 -9.39
N GLN A 232 -8.78 -28.57 -8.76
CA GLN A 232 -9.41 -27.93 -7.61
C GLN A 232 -10.40 -26.84 -8.04
N PRO A 233 -11.48 -26.59 -7.28
CA PRO A 233 -12.38 -25.48 -7.56
C PRO A 233 -11.64 -24.15 -7.36
N MET A 234 -11.85 -23.22 -8.28
CA MET A 234 -11.40 -21.84 -8.11
C MET A 234 -12.34 -21.14 -7.14
N MET A 235 -11.79 -20.48 -6.12
CA MET A 235 -12.55 -19.70 -5.15
C MET A 235 -12.28 -18.23 -5.44
N GLU A 236 -13.30 -17.45 -5.79
CA GLU A 236 -13.16 -16.00 -5.91
C GLU A 236 -13.31 -15.38 -4.51
N LEU A 237 -12.19 -15.00 -3.90
CA LEU A 237 -12.20 -14.00 -2.85
C LEU A 237 -12.16 -12.63 -3.55
N GLY A 238 -13.06 -11.71 -3.18
CA GLY A 238 -13.04 -10.35 -3.71
C GLY A 238 -11.89 -9.54 -3.10
N GLY A 239 -11.49 -8.47 -3.78
CA GLY A 239 -10.37 -7.61 -3.36
C GLY A 239 -9.06 -7.95 -4.07
N ASP A 240 -7.95 -7.37 -3.60
CA ASP A 240 -6.60 -7.62 -4.13
C ASP A 240 -5.93 -8.83 -3.44
N ALA A 241 -6.65 -9.50 -2.55
CA ALA A 241 -6.18 -10.63 -1.77
C ALA A 241 -5.91 -11.90 -2.62
N ALA A 242 -4.90 -12.67 -2.22
CA ALA A 242 -4.63 -13.96 -2.84
C ALA A 242 -5.82 -14.94 -2.66
N THR A 243 -6.33 -15.44 -3.78
CA THR A 243 -7.49 -16.35 -3.84
C THR A 243 -7.16 -17.82 -3.59
N THR A 244 -5.87 -18.16 -3.43
CA THR A 244 -5.41 -19.53 -3.17
C THR A 244 -4.23 -19.54 -2.21
N PRO A 245 -4.01 -20.64 -1.44
CA PRO A 245 -2.81 -20.78 -0.60
C PRO A 245 -1.50 -20.64 -1.38
N LEU A 246 -1.46 -21.11 -2.63
CA LEU A 246 -0.28 -20.94 -3.50
C LEU A 246 -0.08 -19.47 -3.88
N GLY A 247 -1.15 -18.76 -4.22
CA GLY A 247 -1.13 -17.31 -4.44
C GLY A 247 -0.60 -16.56 -3.23
N LEU A 248 -1.04 -16.94 -2.02
CA LEU A 248 -0.60 -16.30 -0.77
C LEU A 248 0.89 -16.54 -0.51
N ILE A 249 1.43 -17.72 -0.84
CA ILE A 249 2.88 -17.98 -0.77
C ILE A 249 3.66 -17.14 -1.79
N ALA A 250 3.08 -16.93 -2.98
CA ALA A 250 3.72 -16.21 -4.08
C ALA A 250 3.52 -14.68 -4.03
N ILE A 251 2.68 -14.17 -3.12
CA ILE A 251 2.24 -12.77 -3.06
C ILE A 251 3.42 -11.79 -2.99
N LYS A 252 4.47 -12.17 -2.26
CA LYS A 252 5.70 -11.37 -2.08
C LYS A 252 6.62 -11.32 -3.30
N ASN A 253 6.45 -12.21 -4.28
CA ASN A 253 7.50 -12.50 -5.27
C ASN A 253 7.91 -11.28 -6.10
N SER A 254 6.95 -10.45 -6.50
CA SER A 254 7.23 -9.19 -7.22
C SER A 254 8.04 -8.24 -6.35
N ALA A 255 7.62 -8.02 -5.10
CA ALA A 255 8.31 -7.16 -4.14
C ALA A 255 9.74 -7.66 -3.85
N GLU A 256 9.90 -8.96 -3.58
CA GLU A 256 11.21 -9.55 -3.30
C GLU A 256 12.19 -9.36 -4.48
N LEU A 257 11.74 -9.64 -5.70
CA LEU A 257 12.59 -9.49 -6.89
C LEU A 257 12.91 -8.02 -7.18
N PHE A 258 11.90 -7.16 -7.10
CA PHE A 258 12.06 -5.73 -7.34
C PHE A 258 13.03 -5.09 -6.35
N LEU A 259 12.85 -5.33 -5.05
CA LEU A 259 13.73 -4.80 -4.01
C LEU A 259 15.15 -5.37 -4.13
N SER A 260 15.29 -6.64 -4.51
CA SER A 260 16.61 -7.23 -4.80
C SER A 260 17.29 -6.52 -5.97
N ALA A 261 16.56 -6.23 -7.06
CA ALA A 261 17.10 -5.48 -8.20
C ALA A 261 17.51 -4.06 -7.78
N MET A 262 16.67 -3.35 -7.02
CA MET A 262 17.01 -2.02 -6.49
C MET A 262 18.29 -2.02 -5.65
N ILE A 263 18.54 -3.06 -4.86
CA ILE A 263 19.76 -3.23 -4.06
C ILE A 263 20.97 -3.55 -4.96
N PHE A 264 20.86 -4.61 -5.79
CA PHE A 264 22.00 -5.10 -6.58
C PHE A 264 22.39 -4.15 -7.72
N ASP A 265 21.45 -3.39 -8.26
CA ASP A 265 21.70 -2.38 -9.29
C ASP A 265 22.12 -1.03 -8.68
N GLY A 266 22.34 -0.98 -7.35
CA GLY A 266 22.93 0.16 -6.66
C GLY A 266 22.03 1.38 -6.52
N VAL A 267 20.70 1.23 -6.60
CA VAL A 267 19.77 2.38 -6.49
C VAL A 267 19.90 3.03 -5.12
N PHE A 268 19.86 2.25 -4.04
CA PHE A 268 20.04 2.78 -2.68
C PHE A 268 21.43 3.36 -2.43
N GLN A 269 22.45 2.91 -3.17
CA GLN A 269 23.79 3.50 -3.11
C GLN A 269 23.83 4.88 -3.78
N ARG A 270 23.17 5.04 -4.93
CA ARG A 270 23.01 6.34 -5.61
C ARG A 270 22.11 7.29 -4.81
N HIS A 271 21.13 6.73 -4.10
CA HIS A 271 20.11 7.46 -3.34
C HIS A 271 20.10 7.04 -1.85
N PRO A 272 21.11 7.42 -1.06
CA PRO A 272 21.29 6.93 0.32
C PRO A 272 20.21 7.38 1.32
N ARG A 273 19.28 8.26 0.92
CA ARG A 273 18.11 8.64 1.73
C ARG A 273 16.79 8.05 1.22
N LEU A 274 16.81 7.32 0.11
CA LEU A 274 15.60 6.72 -0.47
C LEU A 274 15.06 5.66 0.47
N ARG A 275 13.77 5.68 0.74
CA ARG A 275 13.12 4.73 1.65
C ARG A 275 11.97 4.05 0.92
N CYS A 276 11.64 2.84 1.32
CA CYS A 276 10.59 2.02 0.75
C CYS A 276 9.70 1.43 1.84
N ILE A 277 8.38 1.50 1.67
CA ILE A 277 7.44 0.72 2.46
C ILE A 277 6.79 -0.33 1.54
N SER A 278 6.92 -1.60 1.92
CA SER A 278 6.22 -2.72 1.30
C SER A 278 4.93 -3.02 2.06
N MET A 279 3.80 -2.93 1.36
CA MET A 279 2.45 -3.08 1.91
C MET A 279 1.75 -4.31 1.34
N GLU A 280 1.01 -5.03 2.18
CA GLU A 280 0.26 -6.25 1.83
C GLU A 280 1.05 -7.41 1.16
N HIS A 281 2.37 -7.47 1.34
CA HIS A 281 3.17 -8.61 0.87
C HIS A 281 3.44 -9.65 1.97
N GLY A 282 2.95 -9.40 3.19
CA GLY A 282 3.38 -10.12 4.40
C GLY A 282 4.86 -9.91 4.70
N ALA A 283 5.34 -10.52 5.79
CA ALA A 283 6.71 -10.37 6.24
C ALA A 283 7.46 -11.70 6.49
N PHE A 284 6.80 -12.87 6.40
CA PHE A 284 7.45 -14.15 6.70
C PHE A 284 8.67 -14.45 5.81
N TRP A 285 8.75 -13.83 4.62
CA TRP A 285 9.82 -14.02 3.65
C TRP A 285 11.12 -13.30 4.04
N LEU A 286 11.05 -12.25 4.87
CA LEU A 286 12.20 -11.38 5.18
C LEU A 286 13.41 -12.12 5.75
N PRO A 287 13.30 -13.02 6.75
CA PRO A 287 14.46 -13.73 7.30
C PRO A 287 15.26 -14.50 6.23
N ALA A 288 14.55 -15.22 5.37
CA ALA A 288 15.17 -16.00 4.30
C ALA A 288 15.74 -15.09 3.21
N TRP A 289 15.02 -14.03 2.84
CA TRP A 289 15.45 -13.07 1.83
C TRP A 289 16.74 -12.35 2.23
N LEU A 290 16.84 -11.83 3.46
CA LEU A 290 18.05 -11.15 3.93
C LEU A 290 19.29 -12.06 3.86
N LYS A 291 19.15 -13.34 4.24
CA LYS A 291 20.24 -14.33 4.08
C LYS A 291 20.52 -14.65 2.61
N GLY A 292 19.48 -14.74 1.79
CA GLY A 292 19.59 -14.99 0.36
C GLY A 292 20.34 -13.87 -0.37
N LEU A 293 20.06 -12.61 -0.05
CA LEU A 293 20.75 -11.45 -0.60
C LEU A 293 22.26 -11.51 -0.33
N ASP A 294 22.64 -11.72 0.93
CA ASP A 294 24.07 -11.78 1.33
C ASP A 294 24.77 -12.98 0.68
N PHE A 295 24.10 -14.14 0.62
CA PHE A 295 24.62 -15.32 -0.06
C PHE A 295 24.83 -15.06 -1.56
N ALA A 296 23.88 -14.40 -2.23
CA ALA A 296 23.98 -14.08 -3.65
C ALA A 296 25.13 -13.10 -3.92
N ALA A 297 25.25 -12.03 -3.12
CA ALA A 297 26.37 -11.08 -3.21
C ALA A 297 27.73 -11.77 -3.02
N GLN A 298 27.86 -12.63 -2.00
CA GLN A 298 29.11 -13.35 -1.77
C GLN A 298 29.43 -14.32 -2.91
N SER A 299 28.42 -15.01 -3.44
CA SER A 299 28.58 -16.02 -4.51
C SER A 299 28.94 -15.38 -5.85
N LEU A 300 28.41 -14.18 -6.13
CA LEU A 300 28.59 -13.44 -7.37
C LEU A 300 29.47 -12.19 -7.21
N ARG A 301 30.27 -12.11 -6.13
CA ARG A 301 31.11 -10.94 -5.79
C ARG A 301 32.07 -10.51 -6.91
N HIS A 302 32.49 -11.45 -7.76
CA HIS A 302 33.38 -11.18 -8.88
C HIS A 302 32.67 -10.50 -10.07
N ILE A 303 31.34 -10.57 -10.12
CA ILE A 303 30.49 -9.91 -11.13
C ILE A 303 29.95 -8.59 -10.58
N ASN A 304 29.44 -8.60 -9.35
CA ASN A 304 28.86 -7.44 -8.70
C ASN A 304 29.46 -7.23 -7.30
N PRO A 305 30.62 -6.56 -7.18
CA PRO A 305 31.22 -6.29 -5.89
C PRO A 305 30.41 -5.22 -5.13
N MET A 306 30.10 -5.49 -3.86
CA MET A 306 29.39 -4.56 -2.98
C MET A 306 30.24 -4.23 -1.75
N ASP A 307 30.25 -2.96 -1.36
CA ASP A 307 31.00 -2.47 -0.20
C ASP A 307 30.26 -2.70 1.12
N GLN A 308 28.93 -2.76 1.05
CA GLN A 308 28.03 -3.00 2.18
C GLN A 308 27.25 -4.29 1.94
N ALA A 309 26.93 -5.03 3.00
CA ALA A 309 26.11 -6.23 2.86
C ALA A 309 24.70 -5.84 2.36
N PRO A 310 24.18 -6.50 1.31
CA PRO A 310 22.81 -6.26 0.83
C PRO A 310 21.75 -6.28 1.92
N SER A 311 21.87 -7.16 2.91
CA SER A 311 20.91 -7.24 4.01
C SER A 311 20.97 -6.02 4.94
N GLU A 312 22.12 -5.34 5.04
CA GLU A 312 22.24 -4.08 5.79
C GLU A 312 21.59 -2.93 5.01
N ILE A 313 21.77 -2.90 3.69
CA ILE A 313 21.08 -1.94 2.81
C ILE A 313 19.56 -2.13 2.95
N ALA A 314 19.08 -3.37 2.90
CA ALA A 314 17.66 -3.65 3.07
C ALA A 314 17.12 -3.13 4.42
N ARG A 315 17.82 -3.38 5.54
CA ARG A 315 17.40 -2.90 6.87
C ARG A 315 17.36 -1.37 6.97
N GLN A 316 18.30 -0.68 6.32
CA GLN A 316 18.37 0.79 6.32
C GLN A 316 17.23 1.43 5.54
N HIS A 317 16.88 0.84 4.40
CA HIS A 317 16.04 1.49 3.40
C HIS A 317 14.60 0.97 3.34
N ILE A 318 14.27 -0.16 3.96
CA ILE A 318 13.00 -0.86 3.73
C ILE A 318 12.24 -1.11 5.03
N ARG A 319 10.94 -0.82 5.02
CA ARG A 319 9.97 -1.27 6.02
C ARG A 319 8.91 -2.13 5.35
N VAL A 320 8.36 -3.09 6.08
CA VAL A 320 7.36 -4.02 5.58
C VAL A 320 6.20 -4.13 6.56
N SER A 321 4.97 -4.09 6.06
CA SER A 321 3.80 -4.42 6.86
C SER A 321 3.54 -5.94 6.84
N PRO A 322 3.55 -6.63 8.00
CA PRO A 322 3.13 -8.02 8.10
C PRO A 322 1.61 -8.14 8.02
N PHE A 323 1.12 -9.33 7.67
CA PHE A 323 -0.30 -9.65 7.87
C PHE A 323 -0.59 -9.93 9.34
N ALA A 324 -1.75 -9.48 9.80
CA ALA A 324 -2.21 -9.77 11.15
C ALA A 324 -2.41 -11.29 11.34
N GLY A 325 -1.65 -11.87 12.26
CA GLY A 325 -1.61 -13.31 12.54
C GLY A 325 -0.41 -14.04 11.96
N GLU A 326 0.46 -13.38 11.18
CA GLU A 326 1.81 -13.88 10.91
C GLU A 326 2.59 -14.04 12.23
N PRO A 327 3.64 -14.89 12.28
CA PRO A 327 4.47 -15.06 13.46
C PRO A 327 5.42 -13.87 13.69
N VAL A 328 4.86 -12.67 13.91
CA VAL A 328 5.57 -11.38 13.93
C VAL A 328 6.71 -11.37 14.94
N GLY A 329 6.53 -11.93 16.14
CA GLY A 329 7.61 -12.03 17.13
C GLY A 329 8.82 -12.81 16.62
N TRP A 330 8.60 -13.94 15.94
CA TRP A 330 9.67 -14.73 15.32
C TRP A 330 10.32 -13.98 14.15
N ILE A 331 9.54 -13.25 13.34
CA ILE A 331 10.09 -12.43 12.24
C ILE A 331 11.01 -11.37 12.82
N ILE A 332 10.56 -10.61 13.83
CA ILE A 332 11.35 -9.58 14.51
C ILE A 332 12.64 -10.16 15.09
N GLU A 333 12.58 -11.32 15.76
CA GLU A 333 13.77 -11.99 16.30
C GLU A 333 14.84 -12.26 15.22
N ASN A 334 14.43 -12.54 13.99
CA ASN A 334 15.34 -12.89 12.90
C ASN A 334 15.80 -11.71 12.04
N VAL A 335 15.03 -10.63 11.95
CA VAL A 335 15.33 -9.49 11.05
C VAL A 335 15.73 -8.22 11.79
N GLY A 336 15.33 -8.09 13.05
CA GLY A 336 15.43 -6.87 13.85
C GLY A 336 14.06 -6.18 14.04
N PRO A 337 13.86 -5.44 15.14
CA PRO A 337 12.60 -4.75 15.42
C PRO A 337 12.32 -3.59 14.47
N GLU A 338 13.34 -3.08 13.76
CA GLU A 338 13.25 -1.88 12.94
C GLU A 338 12.52 -2.08 11.62
N MET A 339 12.49 -3.30 11.06
CA MET A 339 12.01 -3.52 9.69
C MET A 339 10.49 -3.58 9.55
N LEU A 340 9.75 -3.76 10.65
CA LEU A 340 8.30 -3.96 10.60
C LEU A 340 7.52 -2.72 11.05
N VAL A 341 6.42 -2.44 10.36
CA VAL A 341 5.50 -1.34 10.68
C VAL A 341 4.06 -1.86 10.73
N PHE A 342 3.24 -1.29 11.62
CA PHE A 342 1.85 -1.69 11.79
C PHE A 342 0.97 -1.29 10.59
N ALA A 343 0.10 -2.21 10.18
CA ALA A 343 -0.91 -2.05 9.14
C ALA A 343 -2.24 -2.64 9.62
N SER A 344 -3.34 -1.92 9.40
CA SER A 344 -4.68 -2.43 9.69
C SER A 344 -5.39 -3.00 8.48
N ASP A 345 -5.04 -2.52 7.28
CA ASP A 345 -5.76 -2.77 6.03
C ASP A 345 -7.26 -2.38 6.14
N TYR A 346 -7.54 -1.31 6.88
CA TYR A 346 -8.90 -0.83 7.04
C TYR A 346 -9.35 -0.06 5.79
N PRO A 347 -10.54 -0.32 5.20
CA PRO A 347 -11.63 -1.16 5.71
C PRO A 347 -11.81 -2.48 4.96
N HIS A 348 -10.79 -2.98 4.25
CA HIS A 348 -10.90 -4.14 3.37
C HIS A 348 -11.46 -5.38 4.09
N PRO A 349 -12.28 -6.20 3.40
CA PRO A 349 -12.78 -7.45 3.97
C PRO A 349 -11.69 -8.51 4.16
N GLU A 350 -10.66 -8.52 3.31
CA GLU A 350 -9.48 -9.39 3.39
C GLU A 350 -8.55 -9.06 4.56
N GLY A 351 -8.55 -7.80 4.98
CA GLY A 351 -7.99 -7.36 6.23
C GLY A 351 -8.62 -8.08 7.43
N THR A 352 -8.35 -7.61 8.64
CA THR A 352 -8.74 -8.32 9.86
C THR A 352 -9.78 -7.58 10.67
N SER A 353 -10.65 -8.33 11.33
CA SER A 353 -11.61 -7.77 12.29
C SER A 353 -10.97 -7.28 13.59
N ASP A 354 -9.75 -7.69 13.93
CA ASP A 354 -9.09 -7.22 15.15
C ASP A 354 -7.56 -7.28 14.97
N PRO A 355 -6.96 -6.30 14.26
CA PRO A 355 -5.53 -6.31 13.96
C PRO A 355 -4.65 -6.31 15.21
N ILE A 356 -4.93 -5.44 16.19
CA ILE A 356 -4.11 -5.33 17.42
C ILE A 356 -4.08 -6.67 18.15
N ARG A 357 -5.23 -7.28 18.42
CA ARG A 357 -5.29 -8.58 19.10
C ARG A 357 -4.53 -9.67 18.33
N LYS A 358 -4.67 -9.71 17.01
CA LYS A 358 -4.01 -10.74 16.18
C LYS A 358 -2.50 -10.57 16.13
N PHE A 359 -1.98 -9.34 16.06
CA PHE A 359 -0.54 -9.09 16.16
C PHE A 359 -0.02 -9.42 17.56
N GLU A 360 -0.68 -8.97 18.62
CA GLU A 360 -0.23 -9.24 19.99
C GLU A 360 -0.24 -10.73 20.34
N ALA A 361 -1.15 -11.51 19.74
CA ALA A 361 -1.16 -12.97 19.90
C ALA A 361 0.10 -13.67 19.36
N THR A 362 0.86 -13.02 18.47
CA THR A 362 2.10 -13.56 17.88
C THR A 362 3.36 -12.78 18.29
N MET A 363 3.21 -11.79 19.17
CA MET A 363 4.29 -10.97 19.74
C MET A 363 4.48 -11.24 21.25
N THR A 364 4.18 -12.44 21.73
CA THR A 364 4.17 -12.76 23.17
C THR A 364 5.51 -12.54 23.86
N GLU A 365 6.61 -12.76 23.13
CA GLU A 365 7.98 -12.57 23.63
C GLU A 365 8.56 -11.17 23.35
N CYS A 366 7.80 -10.30 22.65
CA CYS A 366 8.24 -8.93 22.39
C CYS A 366 8.01 -8.05 23.62
N ASP A 367 9.04 -7.33 24.04
CA ASP A 367 8.95 -6.33 25.10
C ASP A 367 8.20 -5.05 24.62
N ASP A 368 7.91 -4.15 25.57
CA ASP A 368 7.17 -2.92 25.27
C ASP A 368 7.93 -2.00 24.30
N VAL A 369 9.26 -2.03 24.33
CA VAL A 369 10.11 -1.26 23.40
C VAL A 369 9.92 -1.76 21.97
N THR A 370 9.95 -3.07 21.77
CA THR A 370 9.74 -3.72 20.47
C THR A 370 8.32 -3.47 19.95
N ARG A 371 7.31 -3.58 20.81
CA ARG A 371 5.92 -3.27 20.41
C ARG A 371 5.76 -1.80 20.04
N LYS A 372 6.35 -0.89 20.81
CA LYS A 372 6.33 0.55 20.52
C LYS A 372 7.03 0.88 19.20
N ALA A 373 8.12 0.19 18.88
CA ALA A 373 8.80 0.30 17.59
C ALA A 373 7.87 -0.09 16.44
N PHE A 374 7.25 -1.27 16.53
CA PHE A 374 6.32 -1.80 15.53
C PHE A 374 5.10 -0.89 15.30
N TYR A 375 4.45 -0.45 16.39
CA TYR A 375 3.23 0.35 16.30
C TYR A 375 3.49 1.82 15.93
N TYR A 376 4.64 2.39 16.29
CA TYR A 376 4.85 3.83 16.18
C TYR A 376 6.28 4.21 15.77
N ASP A 377 7.31 3.88 16.56
CA ASP A 377 8.61 4.57 16.43
C ASP A 377 9.28 4.34 15.05
N ASN A 378 9.15 3.14 14.47
CA ASN A 378 9.76 2.82 13.18
C ASN A 378 9.24 3.72 12.05
N MET A 379 7.93 3.98 12.03
CA MET A 379 7.34 4.87 11.03
C MET A 379 7.48 6.34 11.42
N ALA A 380 7.35 6.67 12.71
CA ALA A 380 7.50 8.04 13.19
C ALA A 380 8.88 8.63 12.87
N GLN A 381 9.94 7.81 12.97
CA GLN A 381 11.29 8.20 12.56
C GLN A 381 11.34 8.56 11.06
N TRP A 382 10.68 7.79 10.20
CA TRP A 382 10.66 8.04 8.77
C TRP A 382 9.79 9.25 8.37
N MET A 383 8.78 9.57 9.17
CA MET A 383 7.95 10.77 8.98
C MET A 383 8.57 12.03 9.57
N GLY A 384 9.75 11.96 10.20
CA GLY A 384 10.37 13.09 10.89
C GLY A 384 9.63 13.54 12.15
N LEU A 385 8.86 12.63 12.77
CA LEU A 385 8.03 12.90 13.96
C LEU A 385 8.72 12.53 15.27
N SER A 386 9.97 12.06 15.21
CA SER A 386 10.69 11.53 16.35
C SER A 386 11.27 12.64 17.25
N GLN A 387 10.61 12.77 18.41
CA GLN A 387 10.83 13.54 19.65
C GLN A 387 10.66 15.06 19.60
#